data_AF-A0A965LPL9-F1
#
_entry.id   AF-A0A965LPL9-F1
#
_cell.length_a   1.000
_cell.length_b   1.000
_cell.length_c   1.000
_cell.angle_alpha   90.00
_cell.angle_beta   90.00
_cell.angle_gamma   90.00
#
_symmetry.space_group_name_H-M   'P 1'
#
loop_
_entity.id
_entity.type
_entity.pdbx_description
1 polymer ?
#
loop_
_entity_poly.entity_id
_entity_poly.type
_entity_poly.pdbx_seq_one_letter_code
_entity_poly.pdbx_strand_id
1 'polypeptide(L)'
;MTLSLTIGCRARVYRLCCGLLYGGFLVLLSLDSLARADGDLTRTSATLGRAPQELADLTCPPGTRFSKGKPFLFPDGSESSISGMPQQQTKGRAPGLLPDPKLAKAFRPAAFRAQSAAIDSDQSAQMSTDQGAGFRRLAIWGDSHLASGVFVEALARSLGQQGIPVVTTFIPPYMSRRGVRLPLRAFCLSDDWIFKSTYQADGASDTGPALAEMRSRARQSSPPQLALSESQPISDLGAESSRADRAAAYLGIDLRDEEKQSRVSSLSMLYRALHRPLELALSINQEAERLIRIEPAAEPLTVEKLYIEPADGEPLSTIGIRVVTGELAFQGFDIEHDTSPVLSIDTLAFPGATVKGWAQLNPHTLGNLIGSRPYDAVMLEYGTNEAAGDFDPGQYTETLHHALTKLRAVLPNAPCLLIGAPDRGSALRVVRPDRTGKAERVGKSERAQRMKYAQIHKQLNAIQAQVAAQYGCHNWDWQLAMGGTGAAYRWARAKPALMSRDLIHLTADGYRQSAEALTKKIGWAPSLAPDKASTTVAK
;
A
#
# COMPACT_ATOMS: atom_id res chain seq x y z
N MET A 1 44.09 -50.86 -72.13
CA MET A 1 43.16 -51.57 -71.23
C MET A 1 41.99 -50.66 -70.97
N THR A 2 40.81 -51.15 -71.29
CA THR A 2 39.59 -50.38 -71.60
C THR A 2 38.53 -50.61 -70.52
N LEU A 3 37.83 -49.51 -70.16
CA LEU A 3 36.49 -49.38 -69.52
C LEU A 3 36.34 -49.88 -68.04
N SER A 4 35.52 -49.28 -67.16
CA SER A 4 34.28 -48.50 -67.37
C SER A 4 33.82 -47.67 -66.13
N LEU A 5 33.22 -46.50 -66.41
CA LEU A 5 32.07 -45.74 -65.81
C LEU A 5 31.66 -45.87 -64.31
N THR A 6 31.68 -44.76 -63.52
CA THR A 6 30.57 -43.81 -63.08
C THR A 6 29.41 -44.41 -62.27
N ILE A 7 28.95 -43.82 -61.14
CA ILE A 7 28.03 -42.64 -60.96
C ILE A 7 28.13 -42.21 -59.46
N GLY A 8 28.39 -40.96 -59.04
CA GLY A 8 27.48 -39.79 -58.90
C GLY A 8 26.85 -39.73 -57.47
N CYS A 9 26.64 -38.63 -56.74
CA CYS A 9 26.83 -37.18 -56.87
C CYS A 9 26.70 -36.55 -55.45
N ARG A 10 27.32 -35.37 -55.21
CA ARG A 10 27.11 -34.52 -54.01
C ARG A 10 25.85 -33.66 -54.17
N ALA A 11 25.04 -33.46 -53.12
CA ALA A 11 24.30 -32.21 -52.88
C ALA A 11 23.64 -32.13 -51.48
N ARG A 12 23.66 -30.91 -50.90
CA ARG A 12 22.89 -30.45 -49.73
C ARG A 12 21.37 -30.52 -49.97
N VAL A 13 20.55 -30.57 -48.91
CA VAL A 13 19.28 -29.79 -48.72
C VAL A 13 18.55 -30.18 -47.40
N TYR A 14 18.10 -29.14 -46.69
CA TYR A 14 16.97 -28.93 -45.75
C TYR A 14 16.35 -30.00 -44.82
N ARG A 15 16.03 -29.48 -43.60
CA ARG A 15 14.86 -29.71 -42.70
C ARG A 15 14.18 -31.08 -42.70
N LEU A 16 14.09 -31.66 -41.50
CA LEU A 16 12.81 -32.24 -41.04
C LEU A 16 12.75 -32.27 -39.50
N CYS A 17 11.86 -31.43 -38.95
CA CYS A 17 11.19 -31.76 -37.69
C CYS A 17 10.25 -32.93 -37.99
N CYS A 18 10.48 -34.07 -37.35
CA CYS A 18 9.45 -35.05 -37.05
C CYS A 18 9.54 -35.35 -35.56
N GLY A 19 8.53 -34.94 -34.81
CA GLY A 19 8.30 -35.44 -33.48
C GLY A 19 7.70 -36.83 -33.55
N LEU A 20 8.11 -37.70 -32.65
CA LEU A 20 7.32 -38.83 -32.17
C LEU A 20 7.55 -38.94 -30.66
N LEU A 21 6.44 -38.79 -29.95
CA LEU A 21 6.27 -38.86 -28.50
C LEU A 21 6.50 -40.29 -27.99
N TYR A 22 7.17 -40.43 -26.85
CA TYR A 22 6.72 -41.27 -25.72
C TYR A 22 7.46 -40.83 -24.44
N GLY A 23 6.70 -40.63 -23.35
CA GLY A 23 7.01 -40.03 -22.03
C GLY A 23 8.48 -39.78 -21.64
N GLY A 24 8.92 -38.61 -21.20
CA GLY A 24 8.24 -37.56 -20.42
C GLY A 24 9.21 -37.15 -19.30
N PHE A 25 9.78 -35.94 -19.43
CA PHE A 25 10.84 -35.29 -18.63
C PHE A 25 12.31 -35.57 -19.00
N LEU A 26 12.93 -34.55 -19.63
CA LEU A 26 14.37 -34.36 -19.74
C LEU A 26 14.82 -33.52 -18.54
N VAL A 27 15.61 -34.10 -17.64
CA VAL A 27 16.28 -33.39 -16.52
C VAL A 27 17.65 -32.94 -17.02
N LEU A 28 17.89 -31.62 -17.04
CA LEU A 28 19.24 -31.06 -17.25
C LEU A 28 19.92 -30.90 -15.89
N LEU A 29 20.77 -31.85 -15.52
CA LEU A 29 21.76 -31.71 -14.43
C LEU A 29 23.04 -31.13 -15.01
N SER A 30 23.49 -30.00 -14.46
CA SER A 30 24.85 -29.47 -14.66
C SER A 30 25.67 -29.84 -13.43
N LEU A 31 26.63 -30.74 -13.62
CA LEU A 31 27.71 -31.06 -12.69
C LEU A 31 28.99 -30.58 -13.36
N ASP A 32 29.73 -29.68 -12.70
CA ASP A 32 31.19 -29.58 -12.78
C ASP A 32 31.69 -28.57 -11.73
N SER A 33 32.30 -29.07 -10.66
CA SER A 33 33.75 -28.89 -10.42
C SER A 33 34.14 -29.41 -9.03
N LEU A 34 34.91 -30.50 -9.04
CA LEU A 34 35.68 -31.05 -7.94
C LEU A 34 37.01 -30.28 -7.80
N ALA A 35 37.36 -29.85 -6.59
CA ALA A 35 38.74 -29.60 -6.19
C ALA A 35 38.93 -29.93 -4.69
N ARG A 36 40.06 -30.59 -4.41
CA ARG A 36 40.40 -31.38 -3.21
C ARG A 36 40.70 -30.57 -1.95
N ALA A 37 40.50 -31.25 -0.81
CA ALA A 37 40.90 -30.89 0.55
C ALA A 37 42.40 -31.13 0.82
N ASP A 38 43.00 -30.32 1.71
CA ASP A 38 43.75 -30.75 2.92
C ASP A 38 44.41 -29.55 3.63
N GLY A 39 44.34 -29.50 4.97
CA GLY A 39 45.14 -28.57 5.79
C GLY A 39 44.50 -28.20 7.15
N ASP A 40 45.11 -28.67 8.22
CA ASP A 40 44.60 -28.78 9.61
C ASP A 40 45.12 -27.68 10.58
N LEU A 41 44.33 -27.40 11.62
CA LEU A 41 44.61 -26.89 12.99
C LEU A 41 45.30 -25.52 13.31
N THR A 42 44.53 -24.72 14.08
CA THR A 42 44.81 -24.12 15.43
C THR A 42 45.19 -22.64 15.67
N ARG A 43 44.46 -22.06 16.67
CA ARG A 43 44.70 -20.91 17.58
C ARG A 43 44.57 -19.49 17.00
N THR A 44 44.01 -18.45 17.65
CA THR A 44 43.64 -18.16 19.05
C THR A 44 42.73 -16.90 19.14
N SER A 45 41.82 -16.90 20.13
CA SER A 45 41.39 -15.80 21.02
C SER A 45 40.86 -14.43 20.50
N ALA A 46 39.58 -14.21 20.80
CA ALA A 46 38.92 -13.02 21.38
C ALA A 46 39.12 -11.61 20.78
N THR A 47 38.02 -10.99 20.36
CA THR A 47 37.55 -9.68 20.86
C THR A 47 36.15 -9.34 20.34
N LEU A 48 35.50 -8.47 21.11
CA LEU A 48 34.19 -7.84 20.95
C LEU A 48 33.67 -7.61 19.54
N GLY A 49 32.37 -7.84 19.41
CA GLY A 49 31.53 -7.38 18.32
C GLY A 49 30.28 -8.25 18.28
N ARG A 50 29.23 -7.88 19.03
CA ARG A 50 27.91 -8.47 18.82
C ARG A 50 27.47 -8.01 17.43
N ALA A 51 27.80 -8.81 16.41
CA ALA A 51 27.25 -8.64 15.07
C ALA A 51 25.72 -8.65 15.22
N PRO A 52 24.98 -7.80 14.49
CA PRO A 52 23.53 -7.90 14.48
C PRO A 52 23.19 -9.35 14.11
N GLN A 53 22.53 -10.07 15.02
CA GLN A 53 22.03 -11.41 14.71
C GLN A 53 21.18 -11.25 13.45
N GLU A 54 21.65 -11.82 12.35
CA GLU A 54 20.94 -11.77 11.09
C GLU A 54 19.66 -12.60 11.27
N LEU A 55 18.59 -11.95 11.73
CA LEU A 55 17.28 -12.59 11.86
C LEU A 55 16.92 -13.14 10.48
N ALA A 56 16.66 -14.44 10.42
CA ALA A 56 16.19 -15.09 9.19
C ALA A 56 14.95 -14.36 8.63
N ASP A 57 14.64 -14.59 7.35
CA ASP A 57 13.40 -14.10 6.75
C ASP A 57 12.19 -14.52 7.60
N LEU A 58 11.08 -13.78 7.50
CA LEU A 58 9.87 -14.02 8.29
C LEU A 58 9.41 -15.49 8.17
N THR A 59 9.49 -16.22 9.28
CA THR A 59 9.06 -17.63 9.35
C THR A 59 7.55 -17.71 9.48
N CYS A 60 6.88 -18.24 8.46
CA CYS A 60 5.42 -18.44 8.47
C CYS A 60 5.04 -19.82 9.05
N PRO A 61 4.10 -19.89 10.01
CA PRO A 61 3.53 -21.16 10.46
C PRO A 61 2.80 -21.91 9.34
N PRO A 62 2.68 -23.25 9.43
CA PRO A 62 1.88 -24.04 8.51
C PRO A 62 0.43 -23.54 8.42
N GLY A 63 -0.18 -23.58 7.23
CA GLY A 63 -1.55 -23.10 7.01
C GLY A 63 -1.67 -21.59 6.80
N THR A 64 -0.55 -20.86 6.79
CA THR A 64 -0.52 -19.43 6.46
C THR A 64 0.07 -19.19 5.07
N ARG A 65 -0.39 -18.12 4.41
CA ARG A 65 0.18 -17.65 3.15
C ARG A 65 1.22 -16.57 3.41
N PHE A 66 2.45 -16.82 2.95
CA PHE A 66 3.48 -15.80 2.84
C PHE A 66 3.17 -14.85 1.67
N SER A 67 3.31 -13.56 1.91
CA SER A 67 3.25 -12.53 0.87
C SER A 67 4.46 -11.62 1.02
N LYS A 68 5.28 -11.54 -0.04
CA LYS A 68 6.35 -10.54 -0.11
C LYS A 68 5.70 -9.17 -0.33
N GLY A 69 6.02 -8.24 0.55
CA GLY A 69 5.67 -6.83 0.41
C GLY A 69 6.76 -6.06 -0.31
N LYS A 70 6.52 -4.77 -0.49
CA LYS A 70 7.52 -3.81 -0.93
C LYS A 70 7.36 -2.61 0.00
N PRO A 71 8.26 -2.42 0.97
CA PRO A 71 8.14 -1.33 1.92
C PRO A 71 7.92 -0.02 1.18
N PHE A 72 7.05 0.81 1.74
CA PHE A 72 6.55 1.97 1.05
C PHE A 72 7.60 3.09 1.02
N LEU A 73 8.34 3.23 2.13
CA LEU A 73 9.07 4.44 2.49
C LEU A 73 10.15 4.13 3.53
N PHE A 74 11.42 4.21 3.12
CA PHE A 74 12.56 4.31 4.03
C PHE A 74 13.49 5.46 3.57
N PRO A 75 14.29 6.04 4.47
CA PRO A 75 14.72 7.45 4.42
C PRO A 75 15.61 7.87 3.25
N ASP A 76 16.12 6.95 2.44
CA ASP A 76 17.20 7.21 1.50
C ASP A 76 16.72 7.51 0.07
N GLY A 77 15.43 7.34 -0.22
CA GLY A 77 14.86 7.61 -1.55
C GLY A 77 15.47 6.76 -2.67
N SER A 78 16.12 5.64 -2.33
CA SER A 78 16.73 4.74 -3.31
C SER A 78 15.67 3.82 -3.92
N GLU A 79 15.86 3.47 -5.20
CA GLU A 79 14.97 2.55 -5.90
C GLU A 79 15.06 1.15 -5.28
N SER A 80 13.92 0.51 -5.01
CA SER A 80 13.88 -0.96 -5.06
C SER A 80 14.22 -1.35 -6.50
N SER A 81 15.43 -1.84 -6.73
CA SER A 81 15.98 -2.13 -8.06
C SER A 81 15.01 -2.98 -8.89
N ILE A 82 14.30 -2.37 -9.83
CA ILE A 82 13.82 -3.07 -11.02
C ILE A 82 14.97 -2.95 -12.00
N SER A 83 15.75 -4.03 -12.12
CA SER A 83 16.82 -4.14 -13.12
C SER A 83 16.28 -3.73 -14.50
N GLY A 84 16.86 -2.64 -15.01
CA GLY A 84 16.87 -2.27 -16.42
C GLY A 84 15.63 -1.56 -16.97
N MET A 85 15.51 -0.25 -16.74
CA MET A 85 15.00 0.67 -17.77
C MET A 85 15.64 2.07 -17.65
N PRO A 86 16.06 2.70 -18.76
CA PRO A 86 16.54 4.07 -18.74
C PRO A 86 15.37 5.01 -18.37
N GLN A 87 15.67 6.07 -17.59
CA GLN A 87 14.77 7.20 -17.39
C GLN A 87 14.38 7.79 -18.75
N GLN A 88 13.25 7.35 -19.31
CA GLN A 88 12.65 8.03 -20.45
C GLN A 88 11.91 9.25 -19.90
N GLN A 89 12.47 10.44 -20.17
CA GLN A 89 11.70 11.67 -20.21
C GLN A 89 10.53 11.45 -21.18
N THR A 90 9.35 11.18 -20.66
CA THR A 90 8.14 11.06 -21.46
C THR A 90 7.79 12.47 -21.98
N LYS A 91 7.99 12.68 -23.29
CA LYS A 91 7.48 13.85 -24.01
C LYS A 91 5.95 13.75 -24.17
N GLY A 92 5.22 13.77 -23.06
CA GLY A 92 3.78 13.95 -23.01
C GLY A 92 3.49 15.21 -22.21
N ARG A 93 3.41 16.36 -22.89
CA ARG A 93 3.16 17.65 -22.24
C ARG A 93 1.72 17.68 -21.72
N ALA A 94 1.50 17.21 -20.49
CA ALA A 94 0.33 17.66 -19.72
C ALA A 94 0.39 19.20 -19.67
N PRO A 95 -0.75 19.92 -19.73
CA PRO A 95 -0.73 21.36 -19.49
C PRO A 95 -0.02 21.58 -18.17
N GLY A 96 1.07 22.34 -18.21
CA GLY A 96 1.89 22.55 -17.03
C GLY A 96 1.11 23.36 -16.01
N LEU A 97 0.40 22.70 -15.10
CA LEU A 97 -0.27 23.38 -13.99
C LEU A 97 0.80 24.06 -13.14
N LEU A 98 0.65 25.35 -12.92
CA LEU A 98 1.49 26.08 -11.98
C LEU A 98 1.06 25.71 -10.54
N PRO A 99 1.98 25.79 -9.57
CA PRO A 99 1.62 25.68 -8.17
C PRO A 99 0.49 26.66 -7.84
N ASP A 100 -0.47 26.20 -7.04
CA ASP A 100 -1.53 27.03 -6.50
C ASP A 100 -1.06 27.60 -5.16
N PRO A 101 -0.85 28.92 -5.02
CA PRO A 101 -0.25 29.47 -3.81
C PRO A 101 -1.01 29.16 -2.53
N LYS A 102 -2.34 29.07 -2.59
CA LYS A 102 -3.17 28.76 -1.41
C LYS A 102 -3.01 27.29 -1.03
N LEU A 103 -3.11 26.40 -2.01
CA LEU A 103 -2.97 24.96 -1.79
C LEU A 103 -1.53 24.60 -1.37
N ALA A 104 -0.53 25.21 -2.00
CA ALA A 104 0.88 25.00 -1.68
C ALA A 104 1.22 25.49 -0.26
N LYS A 105 0.63 26.60 0.17
CA LYS A 105 0.75 27.05 1.56
C LYS A 105 0.10 26.08 2.54
N ALA A 106 -1.10 25.59 2.22
CA ALA A 106 -1.86 24.68 3.08
C ALA A 106 -1.21 23.30 3.22
N PHE A 107 -0.59 22.80 2.15
CA PHE A 107 0.08 21.50 2.10
C PHE A 107 1.60 21.63 2.07
N ARG A 108 2.19 22.62 2.74
CA ARG A 108 3.65 22.68 2.88
C ARG A 108 4.09 21.74 4.02
N PRO A 109 5.00 20.77 3.79
CA PRO A 109 5.57 19.97 4.86
C PRO A 109 6.42 20.83 5.80
N ALA A 110 6.54 20.43 7.06
CA ALA A 110 7.44 21.10 7.99
C ALA A 110 8.91 20.97 7.50
N ALA A 111 9.62 22.09 7.37
CA ALA A 111 11.04 22.08 7.02
C ALA A 111 11.87 21.61 8.23
N PHE A 112 12.75 20.63 8.03
CA PHE A 112 13.73 20.23 9.03
C PHE A 112 15.05 20.96 8.75
N ARG A 113 15.51 21.79 9.69
CA ARG A 113 16.92 22.20 9.70
C ARG A 113 17.70 21.04 10.31
N ALA A 114 18.51 20.35 9.51
CA ALA A 114 19.59 19.53 10.04
C ALA A 114 20.56 20.47 10.76
N GLN A 115 20.36 20.67 12.07
CA GLN A 115 21.43 21.21 12.90
C GLN A 115 22.48 20.10 12.97
N SER A 116 23.55 20.28 12.21
CA SER A 116 24.84 19.64 12.49
C SER A 116 25.19 20.00 13.93
N ALA A 117 24.90 19.10 14.86
CA ALA A 117 25.29 19.25 16.26
C ALA A 117 26.81 19.07 16.38
N ALA A 118 27.55 20.13 16.08
CA ALA A 118 28.68 20.46 16.94
C ALA A 118 28.06 21.13 18.17
N ILE A 119 28.09 20.44 19.30
CA ILE A 119 27.67 20.96 20.59
C ILE A 119 28.61 22.11 20.92
N ASP A 120 28.15 23.35 20.77
CA ASP A 120 28.73 24.48 21.48
C ASP A 120 27.69 24.96 22.49
N SER A 121 28.08 24.84 23.76
CA SER A 121 27.23 25.06 24.92
C SER A 121 27.18 26.54 25.23
N ASP A 122 26.37 27.30 24.51
CA ASP A 122 25.74 28.51 25.04
C ASP A 122 24.65 29.01 24.09
N GLN A 123 23.58 29.58 24.63
CA GLN A 123 22.39 30.12 23.94
C GLN A 123 21.18 29.19 23.81
N SER A 124 20.70 28.70 24.96
CA SER A 124 19.30 28.28 25.15
C SER A 124 18.42 29.48 25.58
N ALA A 125 18.35 30.56 24.79
CA ALA A 125 17.44 31.67 25.12
C ALA A 125 17.03 32.54 23.92
N GLN A 126 16.78 31.97 22.75
CA GLN A 126 16.08 32.66 21.65
C GLN A 126 15.59 31.67 20.56
N MET A 127 14.83 30.64 20.97
CA MET A 127 14.17 29.71 20.04
C MET A 127 12.64 29.87 20.10
N SER A 128 12.16 30.96 19.51
CA SER A 128 10.77 31.22 19.15
C SER A 128 10.86 32.36 18.13
N THR A 129 10.58 32.18 16.84
CA THR A 129 9.20 32.17 16.31
C THR A 129 9.06 31.57 14.90
N ASP A 130 9.94 30.68 14.42
CA ASP A 130 9.76 30.05 13.09
C ASP A 130 9.98 28.52 13.13
N GLN A 131 9.36 27.88 14.13
CA GLN A 131 9.14 26.43 14.13
C GLN A 131 8.17 26.12 12.98
N GLY A 132 8.66 25.39 11.96
CA GLY A 132 8.09 25.33 10.61
C GLY A 132 6.56 25.26 10.53
N ALA A 133 5.97 26.29 9.92
CA ALA A 133 4.53 26.43 9.67
C ALA A 133 4.01 25.44 8.59
N GLY A 134 4.22 24.13 8.81
CA GLY A 134 3.84 23.05 7.92
C GLY A 134 3.43 21.80 8.70
N PHE A 135 2.93 20.78 8.00
CA PHE A 135 2.43 19.55 8.62
C PHE A 135 3.54 18.49 8.78
N ARG A 136 3.38 17.59 9.75
CA ARG A 136 4.28 16.44 9.96
C ARG A 136 3.60 15.10 9.72
N ARG A 137 2.28 15.01 9.84
CA ARG A 137 1.52 13.76 9.62
C ARG A 137 0.41 13.98 8.60
N LEU A 138 0.49 13.23 7.50
CA LEU A 138 -0.50 13.25 6.42
C LEU A 138 -1.18 11.89 6.31
N ALA A 139 -2.51 11.87 6.38
CA ALA A 139 -3.30 10.71 6.01
C ALA A 139 -3.86 10.84 4.60
N ILE A 140 -3.78 9.76 3.83
CA ILE A 140 -4.31 9.68 2.48
C ILE A 140 -5.30 8.52 2.42
N TRP A 141 -6.59 8.84 2.44
CA TRP A 141 -7.64 7.85 2.18
C TRP A 141 -7.92 7.79 0.69
N GLY A 142 -8.15 6.59 0.16
CA GLY A 142 -8.65 6.48 -1.21
C GLY A 142 -9.02 5.08 -1.66
N ASP A 143 -9.14 4.90 -2.97
CA ASP A 143 -9.60 3.65 -3.57
C ASP A 143 -8.46 2.81 -4.20
N SER A 144 -8.76 1.98 -5.21
CA SER A 144 -7.76 1.18 -5.90
C SER A 144 -6.67 2.02 -6.58
N HIS A 145 -6.93 3.27 -6.92
CA HIS A 145 -5.95 4.17 -7.53
C HIS A 145 -4.75 4.40 -6.61
N LEU A 146 -5.01 4.69 -5.34
CA LEU A 146 -3.96 4.90 -4.34
C LEU A 146 -3.51 3.61 -3.65
N ALA A 147 -4.37 2.58 -3.59
CA ALA A 147 -4.04 1.30 -2.96
C ALA A 147 -2.85 0.58 -3.61
N SER A 148 -2.62 0.80 -4.91
CA SER A 148 -1.47 0.23 -5.62
C SER A 148 -0.12 0.74 -5.08
N GLY A 149 -0.12 1.87 -4.39
CA GLY A 149 1.06 2.52 -3.83
C GLY A 149 1.86 3.36 -4.80
N VAL A 150 1.74 3.15 -6.12
CA VAL A 150 2.60 3.81 -7.12
C VAL A 150 2.45 5.33 -7.10
N PHE A 151 1.22 5.83 -6.94
CA PHE A 151 0.96 7.27 -6.88
C PHE A 151 1.62 7.90 -5.64
N VAL A 152 1.42 7.31 -4.47
CA VAL A 152 1.93 7.88 -3.21
C VAL A 152 3.45 7.72 -3.09
N GLU A 153 4.02 6.62 -3.59
CA GLU A 153 5.47 6.45 -3.74
C GLU A 153 6.07 7.58 -4.57
N ALA A 154 5.43 7.95 -5.68
CA ALA A 154 5.87 9.08 -6.50
C ALA A 154 5.75 10.43 -5.77
N LEU A 155 4.72 10.63 -4.94
CA LEU A 155 4.62 11.82 -4.07
C LEU A 155 5.79 11.89 -3.08
N ALA A 156 6.04 10.79 -2.37
CA ALA A 156 7.09 10.72 -1.37
C ALA A 156 8.48 10.87 -1.97
N ARG A 157 8.71 10.31 -3.17
CA ARG A 157 9.95 10.52 -3.92
C ARG A 157 10.17 12.00 -4.26
N SER A 158 9.12 12.73 -4.64
CA SER A 158 9.21 14.18 -4.90
C SER A 158 9.66 14.96 -3.67
N LEU A 159 9.22 14.53 -2.48
CA LEU A 159 9.64 15.11 -1.19
C LEU A 159 11.06 14.70 -0.81
N GLY A 160 11.43 13.43 -1.01
CA GLY A 160 12.79 12.93 -0.78
C GLY A 160 13.84 13.64 -1.63
N GLN A 161 13.51 13.97 -2.89
CA GLN A 161 14.36 14.80 -3.77
C GLN A 161 14.62 16.21 -3.24
N GLN A 162 13.81 16.68 -2.28
CA GLN A 162 13.98 17.96 -1.58
C GLN A 162 14.59 17.79 -0.18
N GLY A 163 15.08 16.60 0.16
CA GLY A 163 15.67 16.30 1.46
C GLY A 163 14.65 16.15 2.59
N ILE A 164 13.38 15.89 2.27
CA ILE A 164 12.32 15.61 3.24
C ILE A 164 12.08 14.10 3.27
N PRO A 165 12.71 13.35 4.20
CA PRO A 165 12.47 11.92 4.31
C PRO A 165 11.03 11.69 4.78
N VAL A 166 10.39 10.69 4.17
CA VAL A 166 9.02 10.30 4.51
C VAL A 166 9.06 8.90 5.11
N VAL A 167 8.29 8.68 6.17
CA VAL A 167 8.04 7.34 6.72
C VAL A 167 6.54 7.05 6.75
N THR A 168 6.17 5.83 7.13
CA THR A 168 4.80 5.48 7.51
C THR A 168 4.72 5.32 9.03
N THR A 169 3.64 5.80 9.64
CA THR A 169 3.34 5.62 11.07
C THR A 169 2.16 4.68 11.32
N PHE A 170 1.52 4.17 10.27
CA PHE A 170 0.38 3.27 10.39
C PHE A 170 0.35 2.16 9.33
N ILE A 171 0.18 0.90 9.76
CA ILE A 171 -0.10 -0.23 8.87
C ILE A 171 -1.59 -0.55 8.92
N PRO A 172 -2.33 -0.41 7.80
CA PRO A 172 -3.76 -0.73 7.77
C PRO A 172 -4.03 -2.25 7.70
N PRO A 173 -5.23 -2.71 8.09
CA PRO A 173 -5.60 -4.13 8.16
C PRO A 173 -6.02 -4.67 6.78
N TYR A 174 -5.17 -4.49 5.76
CA TYR A 174 -5.49 -4.84 4.37
C TYR A 174 -4.79 -6.11 3.87
N MET A 175 -4.17 -6.92 4.76
CA MET A 175 -3.36 -8.09 4.38
C MET A 175 -4.14 -9.13 3.55
N SER A 176 -5.46 -9.22 3.75
CA SER A 176 -6.35 -10.11 2.98
C SER A 176 -6.86 -9.49 1.67
N ARG A 177 -6.50 -8.25 1.36
CA ARG A 177 -6.95 -7.52 0.17
C ARG A 177 -5.89 -7.57 -0.93
N ARG A 178 -6.29 -8.14 -2.06
CA ARG A 178 -5.48 -8.09 -3.30
C ARG A 178 -5.42 -6.65 -3.83
N GLY A 179 -4.31 -6.31 -4.47
CA GLY A 179 -4.12 -4.99 -5.10
C GLY A 179 -3.81 -3.86 -4.12
N VAL A 180 -3.51 -4.18 -2.87
CA VAL A 180 -3.03 -3.23 -1.86
C VAL A 180 -1.54 -3.44 -1.66
N ARG A 181 -0.75 -2.36 -1.77
CA ARG A 181 0.65 -2.35 -1.34
C ARG A 181 0.71 -1.89 0.11
N LEU A 182 1.14 -2.79 0.99
CA LEU A 182 1.34 -2.48 2.40
C LEU A 182 2.78 -2.01 2.66
N PRO A 183 3.00 -1.14 3.67
CA PRO A 183 4.31 -0.67 4.10
C PRO A 183 5.04 -1.74 4.94
N LEU A 184 5.15 -2.95 4.39
CA LEU A 184 5.76 -4.11 5.02
C LEU A 184 6.71 -4.78 4.02
N ARG A 185 7.79 -5.38 4.51
CA ARG A 185 8.68 -6.21 3.68
C ARG A 185 8.04 -7.54 3.35
N ALA A 186 7.30 -8.11 4.30
CA ALA A 186 6.54 -9.34 4.13
C ALA A 186 5.47 -9.47 5.21
N PHE A 187 4.51 -10.38 4.98
CA PHE A 187 3.57 -10.82 5.99
C PHE A 187 3.12 -12.27 5.75
N CYS A 188 2.70 -12.93 6.83
CA CYS A 188 2.05 -14.23 6.82
C CYS A 188 0.59 -14.04 7.22
N LEU A 189 -0.35 -14.65 6.50
CA LEU A 189 -1.76 -14.57 6.85
C LEU A 189 -2.45 -15.93 6.69
N SER A 190 -3.11 -16.40 7.74
CA SER A 190 -4.03 -17.55 7.70
C SER A 190 -5.32 -17.23 6.92
N ASP A 191 -6.08 -18.26 6.58
CA ASP A 191 -7.38 -18.13 5.89
C ASP A 191 -8.56 -17.75 6.80
N ASP A 192 -8.31 -17.65 8.11
CA ASP A 192 -9.33 -17.41 9.13
C ASP A 192 -9.66 -15.92 9.34
N TRP A 193 -9.12 -15.05 8.48
CA TRP A 193 -9.37 -13.61 8.53
C TRP A 193 -10.42 -13.18 7.50
N ILE A 194 -11.43 -12.46 7.96
CA ILE A 194 -12.49 -11.87 7.12
C ILE A 194 -12.33 -10.36 7.11
N PHE A 195 -12.09 -9.79 5.93
CA PHE A 195 -12.09 -8.35 5.74
C PHE A 195 -13.51 -7.77 5.85
N LYS A 196 -13.64 -6.68 6.59
CA LYS A 196 -14.85 -5.85 6.67
C LYS A 196 -14.45 -4.40 6.43
N SER A 197 -15.20 -3.72 5.58
CA SER A 197 -15.00 -2.30 5.30
C SER A 197 -16.12 -1.47 5.88
N THR A 198 -15.82 -0.24 6.25
CA THR A 198 -16.82 0.66 6.85
C THR A 198 -17.90 1.04 5.86
N TYR A 199 -17.55 1.26 4.59
CA TYR A 199 -18.53 1.71 3.57
C TYR A 199 -19.63 0.68 3.25
N GLN A 200 -19.40 -0.58 3.63
CA GLN A 200 -20.35 -1.69 3.49
C GLN A 200 -21.13 -1.95 4.78
N ALA A 201 -20.91 -1.18 5.85
CA ALA A 201 -21.66 -1.34 7.09
C ALA A 201 -23.13 -0.91 6.89
N ASP A 202 -24.04 -1.50 7.65
CA ASP A 202 -25.47 -1.14 7.63
C ASP A 202 -25.80 0.06 8.55
N GLY A 203 -24.78 0.80 9.00
CA GLY A 203 -24.95 1.91 9.94
C GLY A 203 -23.62 2.50 10.42
N ALA A 204 -23.66 3.13 11.60
CA ALA A 204 -22.45 3.65 12.25
C ALA A 204 -21.45 2.51 12.53
N SER A 205 -20.15 2.76 12.31
CA SER A 205 -19.11 1.76 12.47
C SER A 205 -17.95 2.26 13.33
N ASP A 206 -17.54 1.43 14.30
CA ASP A 206 -16.43 1.70 15.23
C ASP A 206 -15.10 1.19 14.67
N THR A 207 -14.78 1.58 13.44
CA THR A 207 -13.51 1.27 12.78
C THR A 207 -12.46 2.34 13.05
N GLY A 208 -11.20 1.92 13.02
CA GLY A 208 -10.03 2.76 13.23
C GLY A 208 -9.67 3.57 11.98
N PRO A 209 -8.44 4.12 11.93
CA PRO A 209 -8.03 5.05 10.88
C PRO A 209 -8.23 4.52 9.46
N ALA A 210 -8.04 3.22 9.24
CA ALA A 210 -8.21 2.58 7.93
C ALA A 210 -9.66 2.50 7.43
N LEU A 211 -10.67 2.82 8.26
CA LEU A 211 -12.08 2.61 7.91
C LEU A 211 -12.36 1.15 7.50
N ALA A 212 -11.65 0.20 8.09
CA ALA A 212 -11.80 -1.22 7.84
C ALA A 212 -11.21 -2.04 9.00
N GLU A 213 -11.46 -3.35 8.97
CA GLU A 213 -10.94 -4.31 9.92
C GLU A 213 -10.81 -5.70 9.31
N MET A 214 -9.96 -6.53 9.90
CA MET A 214 -9.97 -7.99 9.68
C MET A 214 -10.51 -8.66 10.94
N ARG A 215 -11.58 -9.43 10.80
CA ARG A 215 -12.14 -10.24 11.90
C ARG A 215 -11.59 -11.66 11.83
N SER A 216 -11.07 -12.18 12.93
CA SER A 216 -10.80 -13.60 13.06
C SER A 216 -12.12 -14.37 13.11
N ARG A 217 -12.20 -15.53 12.45
CA ARG A 217 -13.32 -16.47 12.64
C ARG A 217 -13.25 -17.11 14.02
N ALA A 218 -14.36 -17.18 14.75
CA ALA A 218 -14.46 -18.06 15.91
C ALA A 218 -14.16 -19.50 15.48
N ARG A 219 -13.40 -20.19 16.32
CA ARG A 219 -13.54 -21.64 16.39
C ARG A 219 -14.97 -21.92 16.82
N GLN A 220 -15.74 -22.61 15.98
CA GLN A 220 -16.86 -23.37 16.50
C GLN A 220 -16.26 -24.42 17.44
N SER A 221 -16.35 -24.18 18.74
CA SER A 221 -16.13 -25.24 19.71
C SER A 221 -17.26 -26.25 19.51
N SER A 222 -17.08 -27.24 18.66
CA SER A 222 -17.78 -28.50 18.89
C SER A 222 -17.36 -28.94 20.29
N PRO A 223 -18.29 -29.15 21.24
CA PRO A 223 -17.92 -29.78 22.50
C PRO A 223 -17.22 -31.11 22.15
N PRO A 224 -16.18 -31.52 22.87
CA PRO A 224 -15.74 -32.91 22.76
C PRO A 224 -16.97 -33.74 23.15
N GLN A 225 -17.57 -34.43 22.18
CA GLN A 225 -18.49 -35.51 22.52
C GLN A 225 -17.63 -36.52 23.28
N LEU A 226 -17.82 -36.55 24.61
CA LEU A 226 -17.43 -37.66 25.46
C LEU A 226 -18.21 -38.90 24.97
N ALA A 227 -17.77 -39.46 23.86
CA ALA A 227 -18.05 -40.84 23.51
C ALA A 227 -17.10 -41.66 24.37
N LEU A 228 -17.58 -42.07 25.54
CA LEU A 228 -17.03 -43.23 26.24
C LEU A 228 -17.18 -44.44 25.32
N SER A 229 -16.15 -44.70 24.52
CA SER A 229 -15.93 -45.98 23.85
C SER A 229 -14.58 -46.47 24.31
N GLU A 230 -14.60 -47.50 25.14
CA GLU A 230 -13.43 -48.24 25.58
C GLU A 230 -12.63 -48.75 24.36
N SER A 231 -11.30 -48.80 24.53
CA SER A 231 -10.31 -49.45 23.65
C SER A 231 -9.93 -48.75 22.32
N GLN A 232 -8.99 -47.80 22.41
CA GLN A 232 -8.06 -47.48 21.32
C GLN A 232 -6.62 -47.42 21.87
N PRO A 233 -5.61 -47.95 21.15
CA PRO A 233 -4.23 -48.02 21.63
C PRO A 233 -3.55 -46.63 21.67
N ILE A 234 -2.67 -46.47 22.66
CA ILE A 234 -1.86 -45.28 22.93
C ILE A 234 -0.75 -45.17 21.86
N SER A 235 -1.08 -44.68 20.66
CA SER A 235 -0.07 -44.30 19.67
C SER A 235 -0.42 -43.07 18.82
N ASP A 236 -1.56 -42.41 19.05
CA ASP A 236 -2.01 -41.26 18.25
C ASP A 236 -2.04 -39.90 18.96
N LEU A 237 -1.47 -39.79 20.16
CA LEU A 237 -1.36 -38.51 20.89
C LEU A 237 -0.45 -37.47 20.20
N GLY A 238 0.30 -37.87 19.16
CA GLY A 238 1.10 -36.95 18.34
C GLY A 238 0.35 -36.39 17.11
N ALA A 239 -0.79 -36.98 16.72
CA ALA A 239 -1.52 -36.58 15.52
C ALA A 239 -2.66 -35.58 15.80
N GLU A 240 -3.28 -35.63 16.99
CA GLU A 240 -4.35 -34.70 17.37
C GLU A 240 -3.84 -33.28 17.68
N SER A 241 -2.63 -33.13 18.24
CA SER A 241 -2.00 -31.80 18.42
C SER A 241 -1.76 -31.10 17.07
N SER A 242 -1.48 -31.86 16.01
CA SER A 242 -1.21 -31.32 14.67
C SER A 242 -2.44 -30.80 13.92
N ARG A 243 -3.66 -31.24 14.28
CA ARG A 243 -4.92 -30.68 13.76
C ARG A 243 -5.39 -29.48 14.56
N ALA A 244 -5.17 -29.48 15.88
CA ALA A 244 -5.46 -28.36 16.75
C ALA A 244 -4.58 -27.12 16.44
N ASP A 245 -3.40 -27.30 15.84
CA ASP A 245 -2.50 -26.20 15.45
C ASP A 245 -2.79 -25.58 14.07
N ARG A 246 -3.63 -26.18 13.23
CA ARG A 246 -3.81 -25.75 11.82
C ARG A 246 -4.93 -24.73 11.56
N ALA A 247 -5.72 -24.36 12.56
CA ALA A 247 -6.93 -23.54 12.38
C ALA A 247 -7.06 -22.45 13.46
N ALA A 248 -6.01 -21.65 13.63
CA ALA A 248 -6.03 -20.47 14.48
C ALA A 248 -5.70 -19.26 13.61
N ALA A 249 -6.47 -18.17 13.74
CA ALA A 249 -6.23 -16.96 12.98
C ALA A 249 -4.83 -16.41 13.32
N TYR A 250 -3.92 -16.51 12.35
CA TYR A 250 -2.54 -16.06 12.45
C TYR A 250 -2.29 -14.87 11.53
N LEU A 251 -1.58 -13.87 12.04
CA LEU A 251 -1.02 -12.72 11.33
C LEU A 251 0.44 -12.55 11.74
N GLY A 252 1.37 -12.69 10.79
CA GLY A 252 2.78 -12.35 10.99
C GLY A 252 3.17 -11.17 10.11
N ILE A 253 4.00 -10.26 10.58
CA ILE A 253 4.50 -9.11 9.81
C ILE A 253 6.01 -8.96 9.94
N ASP A 254 6.63 -8.46 8.87
CA ASP A 254 8.03 -8.09 8.81
C ASP A 254 8.16 -6.58 8.55
N LEU A 255 8.69 -5.88 9.55
CA LEU A 255 8.79 -4.42 9.63
C LEU A 255 10.13 -3.89 9.08
N ARG A 256 11.03 -4.79 8.67
CA ARG A 256 12.35 -4.42 8.18
C ARG A 256 12.28 -3.77 6.80
N ASP A 257 13.37 -3.13 6.37
CA ASP A 257 13.60 -2.68 5.00
C ASP A 257 14.14 -3.81 4.09
N GLU A 258 14.47 -3.49 2.84
CA GLU A 258 15.03 -4.48 1.89
C GLU A 258 16.43 -4.95 2.33
N GLU A 259 17.16 -4.11 3.08
CA GLU A 259 18.44 -4.39 3.73
C GLU A 259 18.30 -5.22 5.03
N LYS A 260 17.06 -5.61 5.39
CA LYS A 260 16.71 -6.37 6.59
C LYS A 260 17.01 -5.63 7.91
N GLN A 261 17.05 -4.31 7.89
CA GLN A 261 17.17 -3.47 9.09
C GLN A 261 15.80 -2.96 9.53
N SER A 262 15.58 -2.83 10.83
CA SER A 262 14.38 -2.18 11.37
C SER A 262 14.75 -0.91 12.11
N ARG A 263 13.91 0.11 11.96
CA ARG A 263 13.94 1.37 12.73
C ARG A 263 12.71 1.52 13.62
N VAL A 264 11.88 0.48 13.72
CA VAL A 264 10.68 0.49 14.56
C VAL A 264 11.10 0.23 16.00
N SER A 265 10.76 1.13 16.91
CA SER A 265 11.02 0.97 18.36
C SER A 265 9.91 0.18 19.04
N SER A 266 8.66 0.51 18.71
CA SER A 266 7.47 -0.13 19.27
C SER A 266 6.30 -0.05 18.29
N LEU A 267 5.25 -0.81 18.58
CA LEU A 267 3.98 -0.61 17.91
C LEU A 267 2.79 -0.81 18.84
N SER A 268 1.64 -0.25 18.46
CA SER A 268 0.36 -0.54 19.11
C SER A 268 -0.59 -1.22 18.12
N MET A 269 -1.02 -2.44 18.45
CA MET A 269 -2.09 -3.11 17.72
C MET A 269 -3.43 -2.48 18.10
N LEU A 270 -4.15 -1.96 17.10
CA LEU A 270 -5.52 -1.50 17.27
C LEU A 270 -6.47 -2.67 17.08
N TYR A 271 -7.36 -2.90 18.05
CA TYR A 271 -8.27 -4.04 17.98
C TYR A 271 -9.58 -3.85 18.75
N ARG A 272 -10.58 -4.70 18.46
CA ARG A 272 -11.73 -4.94 19.35
C ARG A 272 -11.80 -6.41 19.71
N ALA A 273 -11.96 -6.74 20.99
CA ALA A 273 -12.33 -8.08 21.42
C ALA A 273 -13.83 -8.30 21.14
N LEU A 274 -14.17 -9.17 20.19
CA LEU A 274 -15.55 -9.45 19.81
C LEU A 274 -16.20 -10.49 20.75
N HIS A 275 -15.39 -11.40 21.30
CA HIS A 275 -15.80 -12.40 22.29
C HIS A 275 -14.77 -12.44 23.42
N ARG A 276 -15.22 -12.66 24.66
CA ARG A 276 -14.37 -12.62 25.86
C ARG A 276 -14.56 -13.89 26.70
N PRO A 277 -13.49 -14.49 27.25
CA PRO A 277 -12.10 -14.01 27.23
C PRO A 277 -11.40 -14.15 25.86
N LEU A 278 -10.48 -13.22 25.55
CA LEU A 278 -9.64 -13.24 24.35
C LEU A 278 -8.21 -13.62 24.77
N GLU A 279 -7.64 -14.63 24.14
CA GLU A 279 -6.25 -15.05 24.38
C GLU A 279 -5.47 -15.06 23.08
N LEU A 280 -4.29 -14.44 23.09
CA LEU A 280 -3.40 -14.30 21.96
C LEU A 280 -2.05 -14.96 22.28
N ALA A 281 -1.45 -15.64 21.31
CA ALA A 281 -0.04 -16.00 21.36
C ALA A 281 0.73 -14.97 20.53
N LEU A 282 1.69 -14.29 21.16
CA LEU A 282 2.52 -13.24 20.55
C LEU A 282 3.98 -13.69 20.47
N SER A 283 4.55 -13.65 19.27
CA SER A 283 5.99 -13.76 19.04
C SER A 283 6.53 -12.40 18.62
N ILE A 284 7.63 -11.97 19.25
CA ILE A 284 8.36 -10.75 18.92
C ILE A 284 9.73 -11.18 18.41
N ASN A 285 10.19 -10.64 17.29
CA ASN A 285 11.51 -10.94 16.72
C ASN A 285 11.78 -12.44 16.54
N GLN A 286 10.75 -13.20 16.15
CA GLN A 286 10.79 -14.67 15.98
C GLN A 286 11.21 -15.44 17.25
N GLU A 287 11.11 -14.82 18.43
CA GLU A 287 11.24 -15.52 19.71
C GLU A 287 10.05 -16.44 19.98
N ALA A 288 10.17 -17.28 21.00
CA ALA A 288 9.08 -18.16 21.45
C ALA A 288 7.81 -17.36 21.74
N GLU A 289 6.67 -17.90 21.31
CA GLU A 289 5.37 -17.27 21.55
C GLU A 289 5.07 -17.17 23.06
N ARG A 290 4.54 -16.02 23.47
CA ARG A 290 4.06 -15.76 24.83
C ARG A 290 2.54 -15.60 24.79
N LEU A 291 1.84 -16.23 25.73
CA LEU A 291 0.39 -16.09 25.86
C LEU A 291 0.04 -14.78 26.55
N ILE A 292 -0.89 -14.03 25.96
CA ILE A 292 -1.45 -12.79 26.46
C ILE A 292 -2.95 -13.01 26.59
N ARG A 293 -3.43 -12.93 27.82
CA ARG A 293 -4.86 -12.99 28.13
C ARG A 293 -5.40 -11.58 28.29
N ILE A 294 -6.38 -11.25 27.47
CA ILE A 294 -7.08 -9.96 27.50
C ILE A 294 -8.38 -10.16 28.26
N GLU A 295 -8.43 -9.56 29.45
CA GLU A 295 -9.58 -9.65 30.32
C GLU A 295 -10.78 -8.86 29.76
N PRO A 296 -12.02 -9.24 30.15
CA PRO A 296 -13.21 -8.49 29.76
C PRO A 296 -13.17 -7.03 30.23
N ALA A 297 -12.99 -6.08 29.31
CA ALA A 297 -13.19 -4.66 29.60
C ALA A 297 -14.62 -4.37 30.12
N ALA A 298 -14.76 -3.41 31.05
CA ALA A 298 -16.06 -3.06 31.65
C ALA A 298 -17.08 -2.58 30.60
N GLU A 299 -16.63 -1.93 29.53
CA GLU A 299 -17.45 -1.59 28.37
C GLU A 299 -17.12 -2.51 27.19
N PRO A 300 -18.11 -3.20 26.59
CA PRO A 300 -17.88 -4.00 25.41
C PRO A 300 -17.80 -3.12 24.15
N LEU A 301 -16.95 -3.50 23.20
CA LEU A 301 -16.95 -3.06 21.78
C LEU A 301 -16.26 -1.72 21.41
N THR A 302 -15.41 -1.15 22.27
CA THR A 302 -14.52 -0.05 21.83
C THR A 302 -13.24 -0.57 21.18
N VAL A 303 -12.60 0.27 20.37
CA VAL A 303 -11.26 -0.02 19.84
C VAL A 303 -10.22 0.25 20.93
N GLU A 304 -9.42 -0.76 21.21
CA GLU A 304 -8.38 -0.79 22.22
C GLU A 304 -6.99 -0.84 21.57
N LYS A 305 -5.94 -0.53 22.35
CA LYS A 305 -4.55 -0.60 21.93
C LYS A 305 -3.81 -1.66 22.75
N LEU A 306 -3.19 -2.63 22.09
CA LEU A 306 -2.20 -3.51 22.70
C LEU A 306 -0.80 -3.01 22.31
N TYR A 307 -0.08 -2.46 23.28
CA TYR A 307 1.28 -1.97 23.10
C TYR A 307 2.28 -3.12 23.09
N ILE A 308 3.20 -3.11 22.12
CA ILE A 308 4.19 -4.16 21.87
C ILE A 308 5.55 -3.50 21.67
N GLU A 309 6.47 -3.82 22.56
CA GLU A 309 7.88 -3.39 22.50
C GLU A 309 8.82 -4.56 22.83
N PRO A 310 10.01 -4.62 22.21
CA PRO A 310 11.06 -5.55 22.62
C PRO A 310 11.61 -5.21 24.02
N ALA A 311 11.96 -6.23 24.79
CA ALA A 311 12.41 -6.05 26.19
C ALA A 311 13.77 -5.34 26.34
N ASP A 312 14.65 -5.45 25.33
CA ASP A 312 16.06 -5.04 25.43
C ASP A 312 16.39 -3.75 24.66
N GLY A 313 15.38 -2.96 24.25
CA GLY A 313 15.57 -1.75 23.45
C GLY A 313 16.07 -1.99 22.02
N GLU A 314 16.18 -3.25 21.61
CA GLU A 314 16.47 -3.64 20.22
C GLU A 314 15.32 -3.24 19.29
N PRO A 315 15.58 -2.93 18.01
CA PRO A 315 14.52 -2.64 17.05
C PRO A 315 13.54 -3.81 16.87
N LEU A 316 12.27 -3.46 16.78
CA LEU A 316 11.17 -4.37 16.50
C LEU A 316 11.19 -4.74 15.01
N SER A 317 11.60 -5.97 14.71
CA SER A 317 11.79 -6.45 13.33
C SER A 317 10.63 -7.28 12.82
N THR A 318 10.08 -8.18 13.64
CA THR A 318 8.97 -9.05 13.25
C THR A 318 8.00 -9.24 14.39
N ILE A 319 6.73 -9.47 14.05
CA ILE A 319 5.68 -9.87 15.00
C ILE A 319 4.92 -11.05 14.42
N GLY A 320 4.60 -12.03 15.26
CA GLY A 320 3.59 -13.05 15.00
C GLY A 320 2.47 -12.97 16.02
N ILE A 321 1.21 -12.89 15.57
CA ILE A 321 0.02 -12.88 16.42
C ILE A 321 -0.86 -14.05 16.02
N ARG A 322 -1.20 -14.91 16.99
CA ARG A 322 -2.13 -16.02 16.83
C ARG A 322 -3.28 -15.88 17.80
N VAL A 323 -4.52 -15.93 17.30
CA VAL A 323 -5.71 -15.97 18.16
C VAL A 323 -5.86 -17.40 18.71
N VAL A 324 -5.68 -17.58 20.01
CA VAL A 324 -5.76 -18.89 20.69
C VAL A 324 -7.20 -19.19 21.08
N THR A 325 -7.87 -18.23 21.73
CA THR A 325 -9.28 -18.29 22.09
C THR A 325 -9.96 -16.94 21.89
N GLY A 326 -11.28 -16.96 21.67
CA GLY A 326 -12.08 -15.75 21.42
C GLY A 326 -12.09 -15.30 19.96
N GLU A 327 -12.54 -14.07 19.73
CA GLU A 327 -12.57 -13.43 18.42
C GLU A 327 -12.06 -11.98 18.51
N LEU A 328 -11.33 -11.59 17.48
CA LEU A 328 -10.58 -10.35 17.37
C LEU A 328 -11.00 -9.62 16.09
N ALA A 329 -11.39 -8.35 16.20
CA ALA A 329 -11.41 -7.42 15.06
C ALA A 329 -10.11 -6.59 15.06
N PHE A 330 -9.15 -6.97 14.22
CA PHE A 330 -7.90 -6.25 14.03
C PHE A 330 -8.10 -5.03 13.12
N GLN A 331 -7.60 -3.87 13.53
CA GLN A 331 -7.85 -2.59 12.86
C GLN A 331 -6.59 -1.88 12.34
N GLY A 332 -5.40 -2.46 12.56
CA GLY A 332 -4.13 -1.91 12.09
C GLY A 332 -3.09 -1.79 13.21
N PHE A 333 -1.93 -1.27 12.87
CA PHE A 333 -0.83 -1.00 13.80
C PHE A 333 -0.43 0.47 13.73
N ASP A 334 -0.43 1.16 14.87
CA ASP A 334 0.32 2.43 15.05
C ASP A 334 1.79 2.07 15.27
N ILE A 335 2.70 2.71 14.54
CA ILE A 335 4.15 2.43 14.57
C ILE A 335 4.89 3.60 15.19
N GLU A 336 5.82 3.30 16.09
CA GLU A 336 6.81 4.25 16.59
C GLU A 336 8.18 3.91 16.01
N HIS A 337 8.87 4.93 15.51
CA HIS A 337 10.23 4.80 15.00
C HIS A 337 11.22 5.25 16.07
N ASP A 338 12.43 4.72 16.01
CA ASP A 338 13.58 5.11 16.86
C ASP A 338 13.92 6.61 16.78
N THR A 339 13.50 7.24 15.68
CA THR A 339 13.71 8.65 15.36
C THR A 339 12.37 9.29 15.05
N SER A 340 12.16 10.50 15.57
CA SER A 340 10.96 11.28 15.22
C SER A 340 11.02 11.62 13.72
N PRO A 341 10.05 11.17 12.90
CA PRO A 341 10.12 11.41 11.47
C PRO A 341 9.92 12.89 11.16
N VAL A 342 10.59 13.35 10.10
CA VAL A 342 10.36 14.70 9.55
C VAL A 342 8.94 14.79 9.00
N LEU A 343 8.50 13.76 8.27
CA LEU A 343 7.15 13.62 7.74
C LEU A 343 6.70 12.17 7.76
N SER A 344 5.46 11.91 8.20
CA SER A 344 4.78 10.64 7.97
C SER A 344 3.65 10.78 6.96
N ILE A 345 3.56 9.80 6.06
CA ILE A 345 2.44 9.60 5.14
C ILE A 345 1.84 8.23 5.41
N ASP A 346 0.58 8.21 5.84
CA ASP A 346 -0.19 6.99 6.06
C ASP A 346 -1.17 6.79 4.91
N THR A 347 -0.99 5.71 4.14
CA THR A 347 -1.85 5.38 2.99
C THR A 347 -2.96 4.43 3.44
N LEU A 348 -4.18 4.96 3.47
CA LEU A 348 -5.39 4.31 3.98
C LEU A 348 -6.34 3.99 2.82
N ALA A 349 -5.78 3.47 1.73
CA ALA A 349 -6.49 3.21 0.48
C ALA A 349 -6.64 1.72 0.20
N PHE A 350 -7.81 1.31 -0.31
CA PHE A 350 -8.07 -0.08 -0.69
C PHE A 350 -9.07 -0.19 -1.85
N PRO A 351 -8.98 -1.25 -2.69
CA PRO A 351 -9.88 -1.40 -3.84
C PRO A 351 -11.35 -1.49 -3.45
N GLY A 352 -12.18 -0.72 -4.17
CA GLY A 352 -13.62 -0.66 -4.00
C GLY A 352 -14.09 0.32 -2.92
N ALA A 353 -13.18 0.98 -2.21
CA ALA A 353 -13.53 1.98 -1.22
C ALA A 353 -14.32 3.14 -1.84
N THR A 354 -15.21 3.73 -1.04
CA THR A 354 -15.98 4.94 -1.37
C THR A 354 -15.94 5.89 -0.18
N VAL A 355 -16.25 7.16 -0.42
CA VAL A 355 -16.34 8.20 0.61
C VAL A 355 -17.42 7.89 1.65
N LYS A 356 -18.35 6.99 1.34
CA LYS A 356 -19.36 6.48 2.28
C LYS A 356 -18.74 5.87 3.54
N GLY A 357 -17.51 5.35 3.47
CA GLY A 357 -16.77 4.90 4.66
C GLY A 357 -16.66 6.01 5.72
N TRP A 358 -16.33 7.23 5.32
CA TRP A 358 -16.34 8.39 6.23
C TRP A 358 -17.76 8.75 6.69
N ALA A 359 -18.76 8.68 5.81
CA ALA A 359 -20.15 8.94 6.16
C ALA A 359 -20.71 7.95 7.20
N GLN A 360 -20.14 6.74 7.30
CA GLN A 360 -20.56 5.68 8.23
C GLN A 360 -19.68 5.57 9.48
N LEU A 361 -18.52 6.20 9.50
CA LEU A 361 -17.62 6.21 10.66
C LEU A 361 -18.31 6.76 11.93
N ASN A 362 -18.03 6.17 13.11
CA ASN A 362 -18.26 6.83 14.39
C ASN A 362 -17.12 7.83 14.68
N PRO A 363 -17.36 9.16 14.64
CA PRO A 363 -16.29 10.14 14.81
C PRO A 363 -15.69 10.14 16.22
N HIS A 364 -16.43 9.73 17.26
CA HIS A 364 -15.88 9.63 18.61
C HIS A 364 -14.83 8.53 18.71
N THR A 365 -15.09 7.37 18.08
CA THR A 365 -14.17 6.24 18.05
C THR A 365 -12.86 6.64 17.38
N LEU A 366 -12.91 7.21 16.17
CA LEU A 366 -11.67 7.63 15.49
C LEU A 366 -10.98 8.77 16.23
N GLY A 367 -11.72 9.79 16.67
CA GLY A 367 -11.19 10.94 17.41
C GLY A 367 -10.43 10.53 18.68
N ASN A 368 -10.94 9.55 19.43
CA ASN A 368 -10.26 9.01 20.60
C ASN A 368 -8.99 8.24 20.23
N LEU A 369 -9.01 7.45 19.15
CA LEU A 369 -7.87 6.63 18.72
C LEU A 369 -6.68 7.45 18.26
N ILE A 370 -6.94 8.52 17.51
CA ILE A 370 -5.90 9.40 16.97
C ILE A 370 -5.69 10.66 17.83
N GLY A 371 -6.45 10.87 18.91
CA GLY A 371 -6.44 12.13 19.65
C GLY A 371 -5.08 12.52 20.25
N SER A 372 -4.26 11.54 20.63
CA SER A 372 -2.90 11.79 21.14
C SER A 372 -1.91 12.18 20.03
N ARG A 373 -2.19 11.79 18.79
CA ARG A 373 -1.40 12.09 17.59
C ARG A 373 -2.38 12.26 16.42
N PRO A 374 -3.03 13.43 16.27
CA PRO A 374 -3.93 13.67 15.14
C PRO A 374 -3.15 13.74 13.83
N TYR A 375 -3.85 13.63 12.71
CA TYR A 375 -3.28 13.99 11.41
C TYR A 375 -3.32 15.51 11.24
N ASP A 376 -2.19 16.07 10.82
CA ASP A 376 -2.03 17.50 10.62
C ASP A 376 -2.65 17.95 9.30
N ALA A 377 -2.65 17.07 8.29
CA ALA A 377 -3.26 17.29 6.97
C ALA A 377 -3.86 15.99 6.43
N VAL A 378 -4.83 16.09 5.51
CA VAL A 378 -5.53 14.93 4.94
C VAL A 378 -5.79 15.05 3.44
N MET A 379 -5.75 13.91 2.74
CA MET A 379 -6.20 13.77 1.36
C MET A 379 -7.30 12.70 1.27
N LEU A 380 -8.38 13.01 0.54
CA LEU A 380 -9.48 12.10 0.28
C LEU A 380 -9.60 11.89 -1.23
N GLU A 381 -9.19 10.72 -1.72
CA GLU A 381 -9.28 10.34 -3.13
C GLU A 381 -10.42 9.34 -3.35
N TYR A 382 -11.52 9.81 -3.94
CA TYR A 382 -12.70 8.97 -4.18
C TYR A 382 -13.44 9.44 -5.42
N GLY A 383 -14.40 8.63 -5.87
CA GLY A 383 -15.34 8.97 -6.94
C GLY A 383 -15.42 7.93 -8.03
N THR A 384 -14.36 7.14 -8.27
CA THR A 384 -14.37 6.12 -9.33
C THR A 384 -15.40 5.03 -9.05
N ASN A 385 -15.51 4.57 -7.80
CA ASN A 385 -16.46 3.53 -7.40
C ASN A 385 -17.87 4.09 -7.22
N GLU A 386 -18.03 5.32 -6.76
CA GLU A 386 -19.32 6.02 -6.65
C GLU A 386 -19.95 6.28 -8.02
N ALA A 387 -19.12 6.53 -9.04
CA ALA A 387 -19.55 6.68 -10.42
C ALA A 387 -19.87 5.34 -11.11
N ALA A 388 -19.70 4.20 -10.45
CA ALA A 388 -20.06 2.90 -11.01
C ALA A 388 -21.57 2.65 -10.88
N GLY A 389 -22.19 2.13 -11.95
CA GLY A 389 -23.63 1.82 -11.95
C GLY A 389 -24.53 3.02 -12.22
N ASP A 390 -25.55 3.18 -11.38
CA ASP A 390 -26.59 4.20 -11.46
C ASP A 390 -26.25 5.38 -10.54
N PHE A 391 -25.33 6.21 -11.02
CA PHE A 391 -24.88 7.39 -10.28
C PHE A 391 -26.03 8.39 -10.07
N ASP A 392 -26.33 8.68 -8.81
CA ASP A 392 -27.23 9.77 -8.41
C ASP A 392 -26.41 10.95 -7.85
N PRO A 393 -26.40 12.11 -8.54
CA PRO A 393 -25.68 13.29 -8.10
C PRO A 393 -26.13 13.84 -6.73
N GLY A 394 -27.43 13.75 -6.41
CA GLY A 394 -28.01 14.23 -5.16
C GLY A 394 -27.58 13.36 -3.99
N GLN A 395 -27.76 12.03 -4.11
CA GLN A 395 -27.32 11.08 -3.10
C GLN A 395 -25.81 11.15 -2.86
N TYR A 396 -25.01 11.33 -3.92
CA TYR A 396 -23.57 11.52 -3.78
C TYR A 396 -23.23 12.80 -3.01
N THR A 397 -23.91 13.90 -3.32
CA THR A 397 -23.72 15.20 -2.63
C THR A 397 -24.03 15.08 -1.13
N GLU A 398 -25.14 14.46 -0.77
CA GLU A 398 -25.54 14.21 0.63
C GLU A 398 -24.52 13.32 1.36
N THR A 399 -24.09 12.22 0.71
CA THR A 399 -23.08 11.32 1.28
C THR A 399 -21.76 12.05 1.53
N LEU A 400 -21.34 12.90 0.58
CA LEU A 400 -20.12 13.70 0.72
C LEU A 400 -20.25 14.74 1.85
N HIS A 401 -21.41 15.38 2.01
CA HIS A 401 -21.68 16.26 3.15
C HIS A 401 -21.55 15.53 4.50
N HIS A 402 -22.15 14.35 4.63
CA HIS A 402 -22.04 13.55 5.85
C HIS A 402 -20.59 13.14 6.14
N ALA A 403 -19.86 12.73 5.10
CA ALA A 403 -18.45 12.37 5.22
C ALA A 403 -17.59 13.56 5.71
N LEU A 404 -17.72 14.74 5.08
CA LEU A 404 -16.93 15.91 5.48
C LEU A 404 -17.36 16.50 6.83
N THR A 405 -18.63 16.36 7.21
CA THR A 405 -19.09 16.70 8.57
C THR A 405 -18.36 15.85 9.61
N LYS A 406 -18.30 14.53 9.40
CA LYS A 406 -17.58 13.61 10.28
C LYS A 406 -16.07 13.86 10.26
N LEU A 407 -15.49 14.13 9.09
CA LEU A 407 -14.09 14.54 8.98
C LEU A 407 -13.80 15.77 9.86
N ARG A 408 -14.65 16.80 9.81
CA ARG A 408 -14.46 18.01 10.64
C ARG A 408 -14.72 17.79 12.12
N ALA A 409 -15.57 16.85 12.49
CA ALA A 409 -15.73 16.44 13.89
C ALA A 409 -14.44 15.80 14.44
N VAL A 410 -13.74 15.02 13.62
CA VAL A 410 -12.48 14.35 14.02
C VAL A 410 -11.26 15.27 13.88
N LEU A 411 -11.18 16.04 12.80
CA LEU A 411 -10.03 16.86 12.39
C LEU A 411 -10.52 18.29 12.04
N PRO A 412 -10.87 19.12 13.03
CA PRO A 412 -11.52 20.41 12.80
C PRO A 412 -10.66 21.39 12.02
N ASN A 413 -9.35 21.40 12.26
CA ASN A 413 -8.43 22.40 11.72
C ASN A 413 -7.46 21.87 10.65
N ALA A 414 -7.46 20.57 10.36
CA ALA A 414 -6.53 19.99 9.40
C ALA A 414 -6.82 20.49 7.97
N PRO A 415 -5.81 20.99 7.22
CA PRO A 415 -5.94 21.18 5.78
C PRO A 415 -6.37 19.87 5.12
N CYS A 416 -7.40 19.94 4.29
CA CYS A 416 -7.93 18.80 3.53
C CYS A 416 -7.90 19.10 2.05
N LEU A 417 -7.59 18.07 1.26
CA LEU A 417 -7.63 18.09 -0.18
C LEU A 417 -8.51 16.92 -0.67
N LEU A 418 -9.58 17.24 -1.37
CA LEU A 418 -10.35 16.24 -2.12
C LEU A 418 -9.67 16.03 -3.48
N ILE A 419 -9.24 14.80 -3.74
CA ILE A 419 -8.73 14.37 -5.03
C ILE A 419 -9.89 13.71 -5.76
N GLY A 420 -10.30 14.32 -6.88
CA GLY A 420 -11.40 13.78 -7.65
C GLY A 420 -11.02 12.58 -8.49
N ALA A 421 -12.04 11.91 -9.02
CA ALA A 421 -11.83 10.71 -9.81
C ALA A 421 -11.02 11.02 -11.08
N PRO A 422 -10.06 10.16 -11.46
CA PRO A 422 -9.39 10.26 -12.76
C PRO A 422 -10.38 10.05 -13.90
N ASP A 423 -10.05 10.48 -15.12
CA ASP A 423 -10.88 10.16 -16.28
C ASP A 423 -10.90 8.64 -16.50
N ARG A 424 -12.09 8.08 -16.75
CA ARG A 424 -12.25 6.67 -17.11
C ARG A 424 -13.14 6.49 -18.33
N GLY A 425 -12.87 5.43 -19.08
CA GLY A 425 -13.66 5.06 -20.25
C GLY A 425 -14.64 3.92 -19.95
N SER A 426 -15.47 3.61 -20.95
CA SER A 426 -16.19 2.33 -21.00
C SER A 426 -15.43 1.38 -21.93
N ALA A 427 -15.06 0.21 -21.42
CA ALA A 427 -14.57 -0.91 -22.24
C ALA A 427 -15.74 -1.52 -23.03
N LEU A 428 -16.17 -0.85 -24.10
CA LEU A 428 -17.14 -1.45 -25.01
C LEU A 428 -16.48 -2.58 -25.79
N ARG A 429 -17.21 -3.70 -25.95
CA ARG A 429 -16.79 -4.83 -26.77
C ARG A 429 -16.43 -4.32 -28.16
N VAL A 430 -15.21 -4.61 -28.62
CA VAL A 430 -14.83 -4.34 -30.01
C VAL A 430 -15.76 -5.17 -30.90
N VAL A 431 -16.66 -4.51 -31.64
CA VAL A 431 -17.36 -5.17 -32.73
C VAL A 431 -16.28 -5.52 -33.76
N ARG A 432 -16.08 -6.80 -34.03
CA ARG A 432 -15.10 -7.24 -35.03
C ARG A 432 -15.55 -6.68 -36.38
N PRO A 433 -14.63 -6.14 -37.20
CA PRO A 433 -14.96 -5.77 -38.57
C PRO A 433 -15.62 -6.96 -39.25
N ASP A 434 -16.63 -6.71 -40.08
CA ASP A 434 -17.14 -7.75 -40.96
C ASP A 434 -16.00 -8.25 -41.89
N ARG A 435 -16.27 -9.34 -42.63
CA ARG A 435 -15.31 -9.94 -43.57
C ARG A 435 -14.83 -8.99 -44.69
N THR A 436 -15.36 -7.77 -44.79
CA THR A 436 -15.01 -6.77 -45.81
C THR A 436 -13.92 -5.78 -45.37
N GLY A 437 -13.46 -5.85 -44.11
CA GLY A 437 -12.34 -5.05 -43.62
C GLY A 437 -12.62 -3.55 -43.48
N LYS A 438 -13.88 -3.11 -43.63
CA LYS A 438 -14.27 -1.73 -43.36
C LYS A 438 -14.41 -1.52 -41.85
N ALA A 439 -13.69 -0.53 -41.31
CA ALA A 439 -13.91 -0.07 -39.94
C ALA A 439 -15.36 0.43 -39.83
N GLU A 440 -16.17 -0.25 -39.02
CA GLU A 440 -17.54 0.15 -38.76
C GLU A 440 -17.54 1.57 -38.17
N ARG A 441 -18.32 2.49 -38.75
CA ARG A 441 -18.46 3.84 -38.20
C ARG A 441 -19.16 3.72 -36.85
N VAL A 442 -18.43 4.02 -35.77
CA VAL A 442 -18.98 4.10 -34.41
C VAL A 442 -20.21 5.02 -34.43
N GLY A 443 -21.38 4.43 -34.17
CA GLY A 443 -22.65 5.16 -34.15
C GLY A 443 -22.72 6.19 -33.01
N LYS A 444 -23.64 7.14 -33.11
CA LYS A 444 -23.84 8.20 -32.09
C LYS A 444 -24.14 7.61 -30.69
N SER A 445 -24.89 6.51 -30.63
CA SER A 445 -25.22 5.79 -29.38
C SER A 445 -23.99 5.14 -28.74
N GLU A 446 -23.15 4.49 -29.55
CA GLU A 446 -21.92 3.86 -29.07
C GLU A 446 -20.92 4.91 -28.56
N ARG A 447 -20.79 6.05 -29.26
CA ARG A 447 -19.97 7.18 -28.79
C ARG A 447 -20.47 7.71 -27.44
N ALA A 448 -21.77 7.83 -27.24
CA ALA A 448 -22.34 8.25 -25.96
C ALA A 448 -22.03 7.23 -24.84
N GLN A 449 -22.15 5.94 -25.12
CA GLN A 449 -21.82 4.87 -24.17
C GLN A 449 -20.34 4.84 -23.78
N ARG A 450 -19.42 5.11 -24.71
CA ARG A 450 -17.98 5.24 -24.44
C ARG A 450 -17.68 6.39 -23.47
N MET A 451 -18.44 7.48 -23.58
CA MET A 451 -18.23 8.69 -22.79
C MET A 451 -19.05 8.73 -21.49
N LYS A 452 -19.92 7.73 -21.21
CA LYS A 452 -20.80 7.71 -20.03
C LYS A 452 -20.05 8.05 -18.75
N TYR A 453 -19.02 7.27 -18.42
CA TYR A 453 -18.29 7.47 -17.16
C TYR A 453 -17.43 8.72 -17.15
N ALA A 454 -16.85 9.11 -18.28
CA ALA A 454 -16.13 10.38 -18.38
C ALA A 454 -17.04 11.58 -18.07
N GLN A 455 -18.30 11.58 -18.52
CA GLN A 455 -19.26 12.64 -18.19
C GLN A 455 -19.71 12.58 -16.72
N ILE A 456 -19.93 11.38 -16.18
CA ILE A 456 -20.25 11.20 -14.76
C ILE A 456 -19.11 11.74 -13.88
N HIS A 457 -17.85 11.38 -14.18
CA HIS A 457 -16.68 11.84 -13.43
C HIS A 457 -16.54 13.37 -13.50
N LYS A 458 -16.86 13.98 -14.65
CA LYS A 458 -16.89 15.45 -14.77
C LYS A 458 -17.90 16.07 -13.79
N GLN A 459 -19.11 15.52 -13.71
CA GLN A 459 -20.15 16.00 -12.81
C GLN A 459 -19.77 15.75 -11.34
N LEU A 460 -19.24 14.57 -11.04
CA LEU A 460 -18.78 14.17 -9.71
C LEU A 460 -17.67 15.09 -9.20
N ASN A 461 -16.65 15.36 -10.02
CA ASN A 461 -15.54 16.23 -9.64
C ASN A 461 -16.01 17.69 -9.42
N ALA A 462 -17.03 18.14 -10.15
CA ALA A 462 -17.66 19.45 -9.90
C ALA A 462 -18.39 19.49 -8.55
N ILE A 463 -19.12 18.43 -8.19
CA ILE A 463 -19.77 18.30 -6.87
C ILE A 463 -18.71 18.32 -5.76
N GLN A 464 -17.64 17.54 -5.90
CA GLN A 464 -16.55 17.53 -4.93
C GLN A 464 -15.93 18.91 -4.74
N ALA A 465 -15.70 19.66 -5.82
CA ALA A 465 -15.17 21.02 -5.72
C ALA A 465 -16.12 21.97 -4.97
N GLN A 466 -17.43 21.89 -5.26
CA GLN A 466 -18.45 22.71 -4.60
C GLN A 466 -18.58 22.36 -3.12
N VAL A 467 -18.64 21.07 -2.78
CA VAL A 467 -18.79 20.62 -1.39
C VAL A 467 -17.50 20.87 -0.59
N ALA A 468 -16.31 20.63 -1.17
CA ALA A 468 -15.03 20.93 -0.53
C ALA A 468 -14.96 22.39 -0.04
N ALA A 469 -15.36 23.34 -0.88
CA ALA A 469 -15.34 24.76 -0.53
C ALA A 469 -16.19 25.10 0.70
N GLN A 470 -17.33 24.43 0.88
CA GLN A 470 -18.22 24.64 2.03
C GLN A 470 -17.62 24.19 3.36
N TYR A 471 -16.67 23.24 3.34
CA TYR A 471 -16.00 22.70 4.53
C TYR A 471 -14.58 23.27 4.69
N GLY A 472 -14.20 24.26 3.89
CA GLY A 472 -12.84 24.81 3.87
C GLY A 472 -11.78 23.81 3.37
N CYS A 473 -12.19 22.82 2.58
CA CYS A 473 -11.27 21.92 1.90
C CYS A 473 -10.87 22.46 0.52
N HIS A 474 -9.66 22.11 0.11
CA HIS A 474 -9.23 22.28 -1.27
C HIS A 474 -9.71 21.11 -2.14
N ASN A 475 -9.65 21.29 -3.46
CA ASN A 475 -9.92 20.23 -4.43
C ASN A 475 -8.84 20.17 -5.52
N TRP A 476 -8.62 18.98 -6.06
CA TRP A 476 -7.84 18.75 -7.26
C TRP A 476 -8.59 17.79 -8.20
N ASP A 477 -9.00 18.30 -9.36
CA ASP A 477 -9.69 17.53 -10.39
C ASP A 477 -8.69 16.69 -11.20
N TRP A 478 -8.62 15.40 -10.88
CA TRP A 478 -7.70 14.46 -11.53
C TRP A 478 -8.10 14.23 -13.00
N GLN A 479 -9.39 14.15 -13.33
CA GLN A 479 -9.84 14.10 -14.73
C GLN A 479 -9.31 15.30 -15.52
N LEU A 480 -9.42 16.51 -14.98
CA LEU A 480 -8.89 17.71 -15.64
C LEU A 480 -7.36 17.63 -15.77
N ALA A 481 -6.64 17.17 -14.75
CA ALA A 481 -5.19 17.00 -14.80
C ALA A 481 -4.74 15.99 -15.89
N MET A 482 -5.56 14.99 -16.19
CA MET A 482 -5.33 14.06 -17.31
C MET A 482 -5.58 14.69 -18.70
N GLY A 483 -6.17 15.89 -18.74
CA GLY A 483 -6.58 16.59 -19.96
C GLY A 483 -8.10 16.56 -20.20
N GLY A 484 -8.89 16.35 -19.16
CA GLY A 484 -10.34 16.44 -19.18
C GLY A 484 -11.05 15.19 -19.71
N THR A 485 -12.36 15.32 -19.87
CA THR A 485 -13.28 14.26 -20.28
C THR A 485 -12.81 13.49 -21.52
N GLY A 486 -12.65 12.16 -21.39
CA GLY A 486 -12.18 11.27 -22.45
C GLY A 486 -10.65 11.17 -22.60
N ALA A 487 -9.88 11.80 -21.70
CA ALA A 487 -8.44 11.61 -21.58
C ALA A 487 -8.02 10.15 -21.44
N ALA A 488 -8.81 9.29 -20.79
CA ALA A 488 -8.59 7.86 -20.63
C ALA A 488 -8.22 7.18 -21.95
N TYR A 489 -8.95 7.48 -23.03
CA TYR A 489 -8.71 6.91 -24.35
C TYR A 489 -7.44 7.46 -25.03
N ARG A 490 -7.02 8.69 -24.69
CA ARG A 490 -5.74 9.23 -25.16
C ARG A 490 -4.58 8.61 -24.39
N TRP A 491 -4.73 8.50 -23.06
CA TRP A 491 -3.76 7.87 -22.16
C TRP A 491 -3.57 6.37 -22.48
N ALA A 492 -4.62 5.66 -22.88
CA ALA A 492 -4.55 4.26 -23.29
C ALA A 492 -3.77 4.06 -24.60
N ARG A 493 -3.71 5.09 -25.45
CA ARG A 493 -2.98 5.10 -26.74
C ARG A 493 -1.60 5.74 -26.65
N ALA A 494 -1.23 6.29 -25.49
CA ALA A 494 0.09 6.85 -25.27
C ALA A 494 1.18 5.78 -25.40
N LYS A 495 2.42 6.21 -25.60
CA LYS A 495 3.61 5.34 -25.67
C LYS A 495 4.69 5.88 -24.72
N PRO A 496 4.98 5.20 -23.59
CA PRO A 496 4.28 4.03 -23.06
C PRO A 496 2.81 4.34 -22.70
N ALA A 497 1.97 3.31 -22.59
CA ALA A 497 0.56 3.48 -22.23
C ALA A 497 0.44 3.97 -20.78
N LEU A 498 -0.40 4.98 -20.55
CA LEU A 498 -0.64 5.57 -19.24
C LEU A 498 -1.94 5.08 -18.58
N MET A 499 -2.82 4.45 -19.36
CA MET A 499 -4.08 3.87 -18.91
C MET A 499 -4.10 2.37 -19.23
N SER A 500 -4.60 1.58 -18.29
CA SER A 500 -4.76 0.14 -18.45
C SER A 500 -5.87 -0.20 -19.44
N ARG A 501 -5.89 -1.45 -19.90
CA ARG A 501 -6.86 -1.93 -20.90
C ARG A 501 -8.31 -1.93 -20.42
N ASP A 502 -8.52 -1.95 -19.10
CA ASP A 502 -9.85 -1.85 -18.50
C ASP A 502 -10.46 -0.44 -18.62
N LEU A 503 -9.63 0.56 -18.98
CA LEU A 503 -9.99 1.99 -19.03
C LEU A 503 -10.50 2.53 -17.71
N ILE A 504 -10.15 1.88 -16.60
CA ILE A 504 -10.45 2.31 -15.24
C ILE A 504 -9.13 2.67 -14.56
N HIS A 505 -8.19 1.73 -14.48
CA HIS A 505 -6.95 1.92 -13.74
C HIS A 505 -5.84 2.47 -14.62
N LEU A 506 -4.99 3.32 -14.03
CA LEU A 506 -3.79 3.80 -14.72
C LEU A 506 -2.71 2.72 -14.73
N THR A 507 -1.76 2.84 -15.65
CA THR A 507 -0.50 2.07 -15.56
C THR A 507 0.41 2.71 -14.50
N ALA A 508 1.53 2.05 -14.16
CA ALA A 508 2.50 2.64 -13.24
C ALA A 508 3.02 4.01 -13.73
N ASP A 509 3.24 4.18 -15.04
CA ASP A 509 3.60 5.46 -15.64
C ASP A 509 2.48 6.49 -15.53
N GLY A 510 1.23 6.08 -15.72
CA GLY A 510 0.08 6.97 -15.54
C GLY A 510 -0.09 7.47 -14.11
N TYR A 511 0.11 6.60 -13.11
CA TYR A 511 0.09 7.00 -11.71
C TYR A 511 1.25 7.95 -11.38
N ARG A 512 2.47 7.67 -11.86
CA ARG A 512 3.63 8.59 -11.68
C ARG A 512 3.37 9.97 -12.28
N GLN A 513 2.91 10.02 -13.53
CA GLN A 513 2.61 11.29 -14.20
C GLN A 513 1.49 12.07 -13.49
N SER A 514 0.52 11.37 -12.91
CA SER A 514 -0.54 11.99 -12.12
C SER A 514 -0.02 12.55 -10.81
N ALA A 515 0.84 11.81 -10.10
CA ALA A 515 1.49 12.26 -8.88
C ALA A 515 2.41 13.48 -9.15
N GLU A 516 3.13 13.50 -10.27
CA GLU A 516 3.90 14.67 -10.73
C GLU A 516 3.01 15.89 -10.98
N ALA A 517 1.83 15.69 -11.58
CA ALA A 517 0.87 16.78 -11.78
C ALA A 517 0.34 17.32 -10.44
N LEU A 518 0.04 16.45 -9.48
CA LEU A 518 -0.39 16.86 -8.15
C LEU A 518 0.73 17.57 -7.38
N THR A 519 1.93 16.99 -7.30
CA THR A 519 3.11 17.59 -6.63
C THR A 519 3.40 18.98 -7.18
N LYS A 520 3.35 19.16 -8.50
CA LYS A 520 3.50 20.49 -9.10
C LYS A 520 2.39 21.45 -8.68
N LYS A 521 1.14 21.00 -8.65
CA LYS A 521 -0.02 21.81 -8.24
C LYS A 521 0.06 22.23 -6.76
N ILE A 522 0.57 21.37 -5.88
CA ILE A 522 0.73 21.63 -4.43
C ILE A 522 2.12 22.19 -4.07
N GLY A 523 2.99 22.46 -5.05
CA GLY A 523 4.31 23.04 -4.81
C GLY A 523 5.34 22.09 -4.20
N TRP A 524 5.15 20.77 -4.32
CA TRP A 524 6.13 19.74 -3.95
C TRP A 524 7.03 19.33 -5.10
N ALA A 525 6.91 19.94 -6.28
CA ALA A 525 7.87 19.72 -7.35
C ALA A 525 9.19 20.42 -7.00
N PRO A 526 10.36 19.79 -7.20
CA PRO A 526 11.64 20.48 -7.11
C PRO A 526 11.58 21.75 -7.96
N SER A 527 12.07 22.88 -7.44
CA SER A 527 12.20 24.07 -8.27
C SER A 527 13.13 23.71 -9.42
N LEU A 528 12.58 23.56 -10.63
CA LEU A 528 13.37 23.63 -11.85
C LEU A 528 13.90 25.06 -11.90
N ALA A 529 15.03 25.33 -11.26
CA ALA A 529 15.68 26.63 -11.38
C ALA A 529 16.08 26.83 -12.85
N PRO A 530 15.83 28.00 -13.42
CA PRO A 530 16.72 28.55 -14.41
C PRO A 530 17.25 29.88 -13.89
N ASP A 531 18.06 29.87 -12.82
CA ASP A 531 18.89 31.02 -12.51
C ASP A 531 20.16 30.95 -13.35
N LYS A 532 20.00 31.10 -14.67
CA LYS A 532 21.06 31.75 -15.44
C LYS A 532 20.97 33.21 -15.07
N ALA A 533 21.82 33.62 -14.15
CA ALA A 533 22.12 35.01 -13.88
C ALA A 533 22.17 35.77 -15.21
N SER A 534 21.22 36.68 -15.37
CA SER A 534 21.25 37.69 -16.40
C SER A 534 22.40 38.63 -16.06
N THR A 535 23.61 38.31 -16.53
CA THR A 535 24.68 39.30 -16.66
C THR A 535 24.29 40.26 -17.79
N THR A 536 23.36 41.16 -17.47
CA THR A 536 23.23 42.44 -18.17
C THR A 536 24.04 43.44 -17.36
N VAL A 537 25.34 43.52 -17.65
CA VAL A 537 26.06 44.77 -17.42
C VAL A 537 25.92 45.56 -18.70
N ALA A 538 25.12 46.61 -18.62
CA ALA A 538 24.98 47.62 -19.64
C ALA A 538 26.19 48.57 -19.60
N LYS A 539 26.71 48.84 -20.81
CA LYS A 539 27.58 49.95 -21.24
C LYS A 539 28.97 50.08 -20.62
#